data_AF-A0A0H1RIA3-F1
#
_entry.id   AF-A0A0H1RIA3-F1
#
_cell.length_a   1.000
_cell.length_b   1.000
_cell.length_c   1.000
_cell.angle_alpha   90.00
_cell.angle_beta   90.00
_cell.angle_gamma   90.00
#
_symmetry.space_group_name_H-M   'P 1'
#
loop_
_entity.id
_entity.type
_entity.pdbx_description
1 polymer ?
#
loop_
_entity_poly.entity_id
_entity_poly.type
_entity_poly.pdbx_seq_one_letter_code
_entity_poly.pdbx_strand_id
1 'polypeptide(L)'
;MSMLTLPPASFGEGLDLSPKLHELQEGHCTKRVAELKAQVEHLRAQLHEAEEELAREQSRVPEIGEFVRCPLTGFFGQVTKVTPRAYGRPWVEILLYLDKDMPGHATIDLFGNWELIDPPSEDRSLLSL
;
A
#
# COMPACT_ATOMS: atom_id res chain seq x y z
N MET A 1 62.09 -35.84 53.62
CA MET A 1 61.53 -34.91 52.62
C MET A 1 60.88 -35.78 51.56
N SER A 2 59.57 -36.00 51.63
CA SER A 2 58.56 -35.32 50.79
C SER A 2 58.78 -35.61 49.30
N MET A 3 57.84 -36.10 48.48
CA MET A 3 56.40 -36.36 48.60
C MET A 3 56.02 -37.43 47.55
N LEU A 4 54.89 -38.08 47.79
CA LEU A 4 54.15 -39.01 46.93
C LEU A 4 53.93 -38.45 45.50
N THR A 5 53.87 -39.33 44.50
CA THR A 5 53.10 -39.04 43.28
C THR A 5 52.33 -40.30 42.84
N LEU A 6 51.01 -40.14 42.79
CA LEU A 6 49.95 -41.12 42.56
C LEU A 6 49.85 -41.61 41.09
N PRO A 7 49.15 -42.73 40.82
CA PRO A 7 49.05 -43.39 39.51
C PRO A 7 47.94 -42.77 38.61
N PRO A 8 47.69 -43.26 37.38
CA PRO A 8 47.18 -42.48 36.24
C PRO A 8 45.67 -42.25 36.31
N ALA A 9 45.21 -41.09 35.84
CA ALA A 9 43.80 -40.78 35.71
C ALA A 9 43.40 -40.78 34.23
N SER A 10 42.89 -41.92 33.76
CA SER A 10 41.90 -41.93 32.70
C SER A 10 40.61 -41.33 33.25
N PHE A 11 40.26 -40.13 32.82
CA PHE A 11 38.87 -39.69 32.83
C PHE A 11 38.46 -39.53 31.38
N GLY A 12 37.75 -40.54 30.90
CA GLY A 12 36.76 -40.28 29.87
C GLY A 12 35.65 -39.39 30.43
N GLU A 13 34.70 -39.15 29.56
CA GLU A 13 33.35 -38.65 29.89
C GLU A 13 33.18 -37.12 29.87
N GLY A 14 32.64 -36.68 28.73
CA GLY A 14 31.45 -35.86 28.77
C GLY A 14 31.70 -34.37 28.60
N LEU A 15 31.81 -33.93 27.35
CA LEU A 15 31.07 -32.75 26.88
C LEU A 15 30.66 -33.00 25.43
N ASP A 16 29.78 -33.98 25.25
CA ASP A 16 28.91 -34.10 24.06
C ASP A 16 27.89 -32.94 24.09
N LEU A 17 28.40 -31.71 24.15
CA LEU A 17 27.62 -30.47 24.11
C LEU A 17 27.29 -30.08 22.67
N SER A 18 27.85 -30.77 21.69
CA SER A 18 27.60 -30.51 20.27
C SER A 18 26.12 -30.74 19.88
N PRO A 19 25.45 -31.84 20.28
CA PRO A 19 24.01 -32.00 20.02
C PRO A 19 23.16 -30.98 20.81
N LYS A 20 23.52 -30.66 22.06
CA LYS A 20 22.76 -29.68 22.87
C LYS A 20 22.91 -28.23 22.38
N LEU A 21 24.06 -27.86 21.82
CA LEU A 21 24.26 -26.57 21.17
C LEU A 21 23.52 -26.48 19.84
N HIS A 22 23.43 -27.59 19.08
CA HIS A 22 22.64 -27.63 17.85
C HIS A 22 21.14 -27.49 18.13
N GLU A 23 20.62 -28.20 19.14
CA GLU A 23 19.22 -28.09 19.57
C GLU A 23 18.86 -26.69 20.12
N LEU A 24 19.78 -26.02 20.83
CA LEU A 24 19.60 -24.64 21.31
C LEU A 24 19.69 -23.60 20.18
N GLN A 25 20.51 -23.85 19.16
CA GLN A 25 20.71 -22.96 18.02
C GLN A 25 19.53 -23.04 17.03
N GLU A 26 18.93 -24.22 16.85
CA GLU A 26 17.71 -24.43 16.06
C GLU A 26 16.45 -23.87 16.74
N GLY A 27 16.42 -23.84 18.09
CA GLY A 27 15.26 -23.38 18.86
C GLY A 27 14.98 -21.87 18.85
N HIS A 28 15.99 -21.04 18.59
CA HIS A 28 15.87 -19.57 18.65
C HIS A 28 15.88 -18.87 17.28
N CYS A 29 16.55 -19.44 16.27
CA CYS A 29 16.54 -18.87 14.91
C CYS A 29 15.22 -19.16 14.17
N THR A 30 14.48 -20.21 14.54
CA THR A 30 13.26 -20.62 13.84
C THR A 30 12.01 -19.89 14.30
N LYS A 31 11.84 -19.61 15.60
CA LYS A 31 10.63 -18.93 16.12
C LYS A 31 10.50 -17.51 15.60
N ARG A 32 11.56 -16.72 15.69
CA ARG A 32 11.55 -15.34 15.17
C ARG A 32 11.36 -15.31 13.66
N VAL A 33 11.95 -16.26 12.93
CA VAL A 33 11.75 -16.39 11.48
C VAL A 33 10.33 -16.82 11.15
N ALA A 34 9.72 -17.73 11.92
CA ALA A 34 8.33 -18.13 11.75
C ALA A 34 7.36 -16.98 12.04
N GLU A 35 7.61 -16.23 13.12
CA GLU A 35 6.86 -15.00 13.43
C GLU A 35 6.97 -13.97 12.30
N LEU A 36 8.18 -13.69 11.81
CA LEU A 36 8.40 -12.75 10.71
C LEU A 36 7.75 -13.24 9.42
N LYS A 37 7.81 -14.54 9.11
CA LYS A 37 7.10 -15.12 7.95
C LYS A 37 5.59 -14.97 8.10
N ALA A 38 5.04 -15.24 9.28
CA ALA A 38 3.62 -15.04 9.55
C ALA A 38 3.22 -13.56 9.40
N GLN A 39 4.07 -12.63 9.85
CA GLN A 39 3.86 -11.19 9.65
C GLN A 39 3.90 -10.80 8.16
N VAL A 40 4.85 -11.35 7.39
CA VAL A 40 4.93 -11.10 5.94
C VAL A 40 3.68 -11.62 5.23
N GLU A 41 3.22 -12.83 5.54
CA GLU A 41 1.99 -13.36 4.95
C GLU A 41 0.77 -12.53 5.33
N HIS A 42 0.68 -12.07 6.57
CA HIS A 42 -0.39 -11.17 7.00
C HIS A 42 -0.37 -9.84 6.22
N LEU A 43 0.80 -9.20 6.08
CA LEU A 43 0.94 -7.96 5.32
C LEU A 43 0.63 -8.15 3.83
N ARG A 44 0.99 -9.30 3.25
CA ARG A 44 0.62 -9.63 1.86
C ARG A 44 -0.89 -9.76 1.69
N ALA A 45 -1.58 -10.37 2.66
CA ALA A 45 -3.04 -10.47 2.64
C ALA A 45 -3.69 -9.08 2.74
N GLN A 46 -3.20 -8.22 3.63
CA GLN A 46 -3.67 -6.83 3.74
C GLN A 46 -3.41 -6.01 2.48
N LEU A 47 -2.23 -6.17 1.88
CA LEU A 47 -1.89 -5.52 0.62
C LEU A 47 -2.81 -5.97 -0.51
N HIS A 48 -3.07 -7.27 -0.60
CA HIS A 48 -3.99 -7.81 -1.59
C HIS A 48 -5.40 -7.25 -1.43
N GLU A 49 -5.91 -7.19 -0.21
CA GLU A 49 -7.21 -6.58 0.10
C GLU A 49 -7.27 -5.09 -0.28
N ALA A 50 -6.22 -4.33 0.03
CA ALA A 50 -6.12 -2.92 -0.33
C ALA A 50 -6.00 -2.70 -1.84
N GLU A 51 -5.28 -3.57 -2.56
CA GLU A 51 -5.19 -3.53 -4.03
C GLU A 51 -6.54 -3.84 -4.68
N GLU A 52 -7.31 -4.79 -4.14
CA GLU A 52 -8.66 -5.05 -4.61
C GLU A 52 -9.59 -3.85 -4.41
N GLU A 53 -9.52 -3.20 -3.25
CA GLU A 53 -10.29 -1.98 -2.98
C GLU A 53 -9.89 -0.83 -3.92
N LEU A 54 -8.58 -0.66 -4.16
CA LEU A 54 -8.07 0.31 -5.12
C LEU A 54 -8.61 0.04 -6.53
N ALA A 55 -8.62 -1.21 -6.97
CA ALA A 55 -9.15 -1.59 -8.28
C ALA A 55 -10.67 -1.36 -8.37
N ARG A 56 -11.41 -1.59 -7.28
CA ARG A 56 -12.85 -1.27 -7.18
C ARG A 56 -13.08 0.24 -7.35
N GLU A 57 -12.36 1.07 -6.61
CA GLU A 57 -12.51 2.53 -6.71
C GLU A 57 -12.08 3.09 -8.07
N GLN A 58 -10.98 2.60 -8.65
CA GLN A 58 -10.54 3.05 -9.98
C GLN A 58 -11.52 2.70 -11.12
N SER A 59 -12.25 1.59 -10.95
CA SER A 59 -13.24 1.11 -11.92
C SER A 59 -14.65 1.67 -11.66
N ARG A 60 -14.89 2.25 -10.48
CA ARG A 60 -16.16 2.88 -10.11
C ARG A 60 -16.47 4.03 -11.05
N VAL A 61 -17.71 4.05 -11.56
CA VAL A 61 -18.23 5.14 -12.39
C VAL A 61 -18.50 6.36 -11.50
N PRO A 62 -18.07 7.57 -11.88
CA PRO A 62 -18.28 8.75 -11.07
C PRO A 62 -19.75 9.14 -11.04
N GLU A 63 -20.13 9.83 -9.98
CA GLU A 63 -21.44 10.45 -9.82
C GLU A 63 -21.40 11.93 -10.24
N ILE A 64 -22.58 12.49 -10.56
CA ILE A 64 -22.71 13.92 -10.85
C ILE A 64 -22.34 14.70 -9.59
N GLY A 65 -21.45 15.67 -9.73
CA GLY A 65 -20.93 16.48 -8.62
C GLY A 65 -19.59 16.02 -8.06
N GLU A 66 -19.13 14.79 -8.38
CA GLU A 66 -17.77 14.34 -8.04
C GLU A 66 -16.74 15.05 -8.94
N PHE A 67 -15.47 15.00 -8.53
CA PHE A 67 -14.37 15.57 -9.30
C PHE A 67 -13.61 14.47 -10.03
N VAL A 68 -13.29 14.72 -11.29
CA VAL A 68 -12.44 13.84 -12.08
C VAL A 68 -11.37 14.63 -12.82
N ARG A 69 -10.27 13.96 -13.16
CA ARG A 69 -9.24 14.46 -14.08
C ARG A 69 -9.05 13.54 -15.27
N CYS A 70 -8.61 14.08 -16.39
CA CYS A 70 -8.10 13.34 -17.51
C CYS A 70 -6.57 13.25 -17.40
N PRO A 71 -5.99 12.05 -17.21
CA PRO A 71 -4.54 11.90 -17.07
C PRO A 71 -3.77 12.25 -18.36
N LEU A 72 -4.43 12.21 -19.52
CA LEU A 72 -3.78 12.50 -20.81
C LEU A 72 -3.70 14.00 -21.11
N THR A 73 -4.72 14.77 -20.75
CA THR A 73 -4.79 16.21 -21.07
C THR A 73 -4.52 17.08 -19.85
N GLY A 74 -4.55 16.53 -18.65
CA GLY A 74 -4.46 17.29 -17.39
C GLY A 74 -5.72 18.08 -17.05
N PHE A 75 -6.78 17.99 -17.87
CA PHE A 75 -8.04 18.66 -17.57
C PHE A 75 -8.69 18.02 -16.35
N PHE A 76 -9.22 18.83 -15.44
CA PHE A 76 -9.96 18.35 -14.28
C PHE A 76 -11.12 19.28 -13.98
N GLY A 77 -12.12 18.74 -13.30
CA GLY A 77 -13.36 19.45 -13.08
C GLY A 77 -14.42 18.61 -12.42
N GLN A 78 -15.55 19.25 -12.18
CA GLN A 78 -16.70 18.62 -11.57
C GLN A 78 -17.55 17.92 -12.63
N VAL A 79 -17.97 16.69 -12.37
CA VAL A 79 -18.82 15.92 -13.28
C VAL A 79 -20.20 16.55 -13.37
N THR A 80 -20.61 16.90 -14.59
CA THR A 80 -21.94 17.44 -14.89
C THR A 80 -22.86 16.37 -15.47
N LYS A 81 -22.30 15.40 -16.20
CA LYS A 81 -23.07 14.35 -16.87
C LYS A 81 -22.24 13.09 -17.06
N VAL A 82 -22.90 11.94 -16.90
CA VAL A 82 -22.32 10.63 -17.20
C VAL A 82 -23.13 9.97 -18.29
N THR A 83 -22.48 9.62 -19.40
CA THR A 83 -23.10 8.97 -20.56
C THR A 83 -22.61 7.52 -20.64
N PRO A 84 -23.48 6.52 -20.37
CA PRO A 84 -23.10 5.12 -20.44
C PRO A 84 -22.79 4.69 -21.88
N ARG A 85 -21.97 3.65 -22.03
CA ARG A 85 -21.61 3.08 -23.33
C ARG A 85 -21.92 1.60 -23.37
N ALA A 86 -22.17 1.10 -24.57
CA ALA A 86 -22.34 -0.33 -24.82
C ALA A 86 -21.06 -1.13 -24.48
N TYR A 87 -19.89 -0.52 -24.66
CA TYR A 87 -18.59 -1.13 -24.37
C TYR A 87 -17.63 -0.10 -23.76
N GLY A 88 -16.84 -0.56 -22.78
CA GLY A 88 -15.81 0.25 -22.10
C GLY A 88 -16.36 1.21 -21.04
N ARG A 89 -15.51 2.13 -20.58
CA ARG A 89 -15.87 3.12 -19.55
C ARG A 89 -16.83 4.17 -20.11
N PRO A 90 -17.74 4.70 -19.27
CA PRO A 90 -18.66 5.76 -19.67
C PRO A 90 -17.92 7.04 -20.06
N TRP A 91 -18.57 7.85 -20.88
CA TRP A 91 -18.13 9.21 -21.12
C TRP A 91 -18.60 10.09 -19.97
N VAL A 92 -17.73 11.00 -19.57
CA VAL A 92 -17.96 11.90 -18.44
C VAL A 92 -17.76 13.31 -18.96
N GLU A 93 -18.81 14.11 -18.85
CA GLU A 93 -18.75 15.53 -19.09
C GLU A 93 -18.36 16.20 -17.77
N ILE A 94 -17.37 17.09 -17.82
CA ILE A 94 -16.96 17.89 -16.68
C ILE A 94 -17.17 19.37 -16.97
N LEU A 95 -17.59 20.10 -15.94
CA LEU A 95 -17.36 21.54 -15.85
C LEU A 95 -15.91 21.75 -15.45
N LEU A 96 -15.10 22.29 -16.36
CA LEU A 96 -13.70 22.56 -16.09
C LEU A 96 -13.53 23.42 -14.84
N TYR A 97 -12.68 22.96 -13.93
CA TYR A 97 -12.24 23.79 -12.83
C TYR A 97 -11.22 24.78 -13.39
N LEU A 98 -11.72 25.95 -13.78
CA LEU A 98 -10.89 27.05 -14.22
C LEU A 98 -10.48 27.88 -13.01
N ASP A 99 -9.23 28.35 -13.02
CA ASP A 99 -8.73 29.29 -12.03
C ASP A 99 -9.56 30.59 -12.06
N LYS A 100 -9.64 31.31 -10.94
CA LYS A 100 -10.55 32.45 -10.72
C LYS A 100 -10.46 33.55 -11.79
N ASP A 101 -9.34 33.63 -12.49
CA ASP A 101 -9.04 34.66 -13.49
C ASP A 101 -9.26 34.20 -14.95
N MET A 102 -9.73 32.97 -15.16
CA MET A 102 -9.91 32.39 -16.50
C MET A 102 -11.36 32.56 -16.99
N PRO A 103 -11.60 33.37 -18.04
CA PRO A 103 -12.93 33.50 -18.62
C PRO A 103 -13.33 32.25 -19.39
N GLY A 104 -14.56 31.78 -19.16
CA GLY A 104 -15.24 30.80 -20.01
C GLY A 104 -15.55 29.49 -19.30
N HIS A 105 -16.72 29.40 -18.67
CA HIS A 105 -17.26 28.13 -18.20
C HIS A 105 -17.46 27.19 -19.40
N ALA A 106 -16.52 26.28 -19.62
CA ALA A 106 -16.58 25.30 -20.70
C ALA A 106 -16.78 23.91 -20.10
N THR A 107 -17.77 23.20 -20.62
CA THR A 107 -17.90 21.76 -20.38
C THR A 107 -17.09 21.00 -21.41
N ILE A 108 -16.45 19.91 -20.98
CA ILE A 108 -15.72 19.02 -21.88
C ILE A 108 -16.04 17.55 -21.58
N ASP A 109 -16.03 16.73 -22.62
CA ASP A 109 -16.18 15.28 -22.49
C ASP A 109 -14.81 14.59 -22.40
N LEU A 110 -14.63 13.71 -21.41
CA LEU A 110 -13.38 12.98 -21.17
C LEU A 110 -13.32 11.60 -21.86
N PHE A 111 -14.31 11.25 -22.69
CA PHE A 111 -14.35 10.05 -23.57
C PHE A 111 -13.91 8.69 -22.97
N GLY A 112 -13.97 8.52 -21.64
CA GLY A 112 -13.58 7.30 -20.92
C GLY A 112 -12.18 7.36 -20.26
N ASN A 113 -11.42 8.43 -20.52
CA ASN A 113 -10.10 8.69 -19.94
C ASN A 113 -10.25 9.66 -18.76
N TRP A 114 -10.76 9.15 -17.64
CA TRP A 114 -10.96 9.92 -16.42
C TRP A 114 -10.50 9.14 -15.18
N GLU A 115 -10.04 9.85 -14.16
CA GLU A 115 -9.69 9.35 -12.84
C GLU A 115 -10.41 10.18 -11.78
N LEU A 116 -10.98 9.52 -10.78
CA LEU A 116 -11.55 10.20 -9.61
C LEU A 116 -10.45 10.96 -8.88
N ILE A 117 -10.77 12.17 -8.45
CA ILE A 117 -9.91 13.00 -7.60
C ILE A 117 -10.73 13.57 -6.45
N ASP A 118 -10.05 13.90 -5.36
CA ASP A 118 -10.65 14.69 -4.30
C ASP A 118 -11.02 16.08 -4.85
N PRO A 119 -12.08 16.71 -4.29
CA PRO A 119 -12.37 18.10 -4.60
C PRO A 119 -11.13 18.96 -4.29
N PRO A 120 -10.84 19.99 -5.12
CA PRO A 120 -9.75 20.90 -4.82
C PRO A 120 -10.01 21.49 -3.44
N SER A 121 -9.02 21.39 -2.56
CA SER A 121 -9.08 22.00 -1.23
C SER A 121 -9.31 23.49 -1.43
N GLU A 122 -10.44 24.03 -0.97
CA GLU A 122 -10.58 25.47 -0.85
C GLU A 122 -9.43 25.93 0.06
N ASP A 123 -8.44 26.63 -0.51
CA ASP A 123 -7.52 27.46 0.27
C ASP A 123 -8.34 28.59 0.92
N ARG A 124 -9.13 28.24 1.94
CA ARG A 124 -9.87 29.16 2.82
C ARG A 124 -8.94 29.95 3.74
N SER A 125 -7.63 29.74 3.66
CA SER A 125 -6.63 30.29 4.55
C SER A 125 -6.13 31.70 4.19
N LEU A 126 -6.58 32.30 3.08
CA LEU A 126 -6.01 33.57 2.57
C LEU A 126 -7.01 34.75 2.52
N LEU A 127 -8.19 34.64 3.12
CA LEU A 127 -9.16 35.75 3.18
C LEU A 127 -9.51 36.21 4.61
N SER A 128 -8.59 36.01 5.56
CA SER A 128 -8.65 36.65 6.87
C SER A 128 -7.41 37.52 7.09
N LEU A 129 -7.35 38.66 6.38
CA LEU A 129 -6.53 39.82 6.72
C LEU A 129 -7.35 41.09 6.51
#